data_AF-A0AAJ6T3U2-F1
#
_entry.id   AF-A0AAJ6T3U2-F1
#
_cell.length_a   1.000
_cell.length_b   1.000
_cell.length_c   1.000
_cell.angle_alpha   90.00
_cell.angle_beta   90.00
_cell.angle_gamma   90.00
#
_symmetry.space_group_name_H-M   'P 1'
#
loop_
_entity.id
_entity.type
_entity.pdbx_description
1 polymer ?
#
loop_
_entity_poly.entity_id
_entity_poly.type
_entity_poly.pdbx_seq_one_letter_code
_entity_poly.pdbx_strand_id
1 'polypeptide(L)'
;MASECQGKSSWPELLGAQARVAIVTVETQNPNVDAQVVLEGTVVSGEVSHVQQHQRSKRGKKIRDIASDCQGKSSWPELLGAQARVAVVTIETQNPYVDTQVVLEGTPVTKDFSCSRVRVWIDQNRIVTRVPVIG
;
A
#
# COMPACT_ATOMS: atom_id res chain seq x y z
N MET A 1 6.71 -5.76 -43.30
CA MET A 1 5.26 -5.98 -43.12
C MET A 1 5.04 -6.01 -41.62
N ALA A 2 4.63 -4.88 -41.04
CA ALA A 2 4.48 -4.75 -39.59
C ALA A 2 3.16 -5.42 -39.18
N SER A 3 3.25 -6.37 -38.25
CA SER A 3 2.13 -7.15 -37.74
C SER A 3 1.15 -6.25 -37.00
N GLU A 4 -0.08 -6.19 -37.49
CA GLU A 4 -1.21 -5.56 -36.83
C GLU A 4 -1.41 -6.16 -35.43
N CYS A 5 -1.46 -5.32 -34.39
CA CYS A 5 -1.81 -5.77 -33.05
C CYS A 5 -3.27 -6.24 -33.05
N GLN A 6 -3.50 -7.55 -32.90
CA GLN A 6 -4.82 -8.11 -32.69
C GLN A 6 -5.27 -7.84 -31.26
N GLY A 7 -5.91 -6.69 -31.03
CA GLY A 7 -6.49 -6.33 -29.75
C GLY A 7 -7.38 -5.10 -29.86
N LYS A 8 -8.47 -5.07 -29.07
CA LYS A 8 -9.32 -3.87 -28.98
C LYS A 8 -8.54 -2.77 -28.27
N SER A 9 -8.31 -1.65 -28.96
CA SER A 9 -7.56 -0.49 -28.45
C SER A 9 -8.45 0.52 -27.69
N SER A 10 -9.77 0.30 -27.65
CA SER A 10 -10.72 1.19 -27.00
C SER A 10 -11.91 0.42 -26.43
N TRP A 11 -12.32 0.79 -25.22
CA TRP A 11 -13.40 0.16 -24.45
C TRP A 11 -14.47 1.19 -24.05
N PRO A 12 -15.26 1.70 -25.01
CA PRO A 12 -16.30 2.68 -24.71
C PRO A 12 -17.40 2.12 -23.79
N GLU A 13 -17.58 0.79 -23.74
CA GLU A 13 -18.54 0.10 -22.88
C GLU A 13 -18.20 0.15 -21.38
N LEU A 14 -16.96 0.51 -21.04
CA LEU A 14 -16.51 0.64 -19.65
C LEU A 14 -16.65 2.07 -19.12
N LEU A 15 -17.13 3.02 -19.92
CA LEU A 15 -17.45 4.38 -19.48
C LEU A 15 -18.59 4.33 -18.46
N GLY A 16 -18.26 4.52 -17.18
CA GLY A 16 -19.22 4.46 -16.07
C GLY A 16 -19.31 3.10 -15.36
N ALA A 17 -18.55 2.09 -15.80
CA ALA A 17 -18.44 0.83 -15.08
C ALA A 17 -17.60 1.01 -13.81
N GLN A 18 -17.93 0.23 -12.77
CA GLN A 18 -17.12 0.19 -11.55
C GLN A 18 -15.70 -0.33 -11.89
N ALA A 19 -14.68 0.28 -11.29
CA ALA A 19 -13.27 -0.04 -11.57
C ALA A 19 -12.95 -1.54 -11.50
N ARG A 20 -13.57 -2.28 -10.58
CA ARG A 20 -13.39 -3.73 -10.42
C ARG A 20 -13.89 -4.55 -11.61
N VAL A 21 -14.91 -4.06 -12.33
CA VAL A 21 -15.47 -4.72 -13.53
C VAL A 21 -14.60 -4.43 -14.75
N ALA A 22 -14.09 -3.20 -14.85
CA ALA A 22 -13.22 -2.78 -15.94
C ALA A 22 -11.88 -3.54 -15.94
N ILE A 23 -11.24 -3.69 -14.78
CA ILE A 23 -9.93 -4.35 -14.63
C ILE A 23 -9.99 -5.82 -15.08
N VAL A 24 -10.94 -6.59 -14.53
CA VAL A 24 -11.08 -8.03 -14.84
C VAL A 24 -11.40 -8.28 -16.33
N THR A 25 -12.12 -7.34 -16.95
CA THR A 25 -12.50 -7.43 -18.37
C THR A 25 -11.32 -7.17 -19.30
N VAL A 26 -10.42 -6.25 -18.92
CA VAL A 26 -9.20 -5.94 -19.68
C VAL A 26 -8.18 -7.08 -19.56
N GLU A 27 -7.96 -7.62 -18.36
CA GLU A 27 -7.01 -8.72 -18.12
C GLU A 27 -7.41 -10.02 -18.83
N THR A 28 -8.71 -10.31 -18.94
CA THR A 28 -9.21 -11.54 -19.59
C THR A 28 -8.99 -11.53 -21.11
N GLN A 29 -8.99 -10.35 -21.74
CA GLN A 29 -8.95 -10.23 -23.20
C GLN A 29 -7.55 -9.91 -23.75
N ASN A 30 -6.60 -9.57 -22.89
CA ASN A 30 -5.22 -9.37 -23.28
C ASN A 30 -4.27 -9.85 -22.17
N PRO A 31 -4.00 -11.16 -22.09
CA PRO A 31 -3.23 -11.76 -20.99
C PRO A 31 -1.74 -11.38 -20.98
N ASN A 32 -1.27 -10.57 -21.94
CA ASN A 32 0.12 -10.10 -22.05
C ASN A 32 0.29 -8.61 -21.73
N VAL A 33 -0.74 -7.90 -21.23
CA VAL A 33 -0.62 -6.49 -20.83
C VAL A 33 -0.97 -6.30 -19.36
N ASP A 34 -0.17 -5.48 -18.67
CA ASP A 34 -0.43 -5.01 -17.31
C ASP A 34 -1.37 -3.79 -17.40
N ALA A 35 -2.60 -3.93 -16.92
CA ALA A 35 -3.59 -2.87 -16.98
C ALA A 35 -3.43 -1.91 -15.78
N GLN A 36 -2.88 -0.71 -16.02
CA GLN A 36 -2.85 0.36 -15.03
C GLN A 36 -4.01 1.35 -15.22
N VAL A 37 -4.70 1.66 -14.12
CA VAL A 37 -5.73 2.71 -14.07
C VAL A 37 -5.03 4.06 -13.93
N VAL A 38 -5.01 4.86 -15.00
CA VAL A 38 -4.57 6.26 -14.96
C VAL A 38 -5.78 7.13 -14.66
N LEU A 39 -5.81 7.75 -13.48
CA LEU A 39 -6.80 8.78 -13.15
C LEU A 39 -6.36 10.08 -13.83
N GLU A 40 -7.00 10.47 -14.93
CA GLU A 40 -6.74 11.78 -15.53
C GLU A 40 -7.36 12.91 -14.69
N GLY A 41 -6.53 13.90 -14.36
CA GLY A 41 -6.99 15.24 -14.04
C GLY A 41 -6.57 15.78 -12.67
N THR A 42 -5.36 16.34 -12.57
CA THR A 42 -5.24 17.79 -12.31
C THR A 42 -3.90 18.32 -12.82
N VAL A 43 -4.02 19.37 -13.62
CA VAL A 43 -3.05 20.21 -14.33
C VAL A 43 -1.69 20.49 -13.66
N VAL A 44 -0.68 20.54 -14.53
CA VAL A 44 0.68 21.05 -14.32
C VAL A 44 0.73 22.58 -14.22
N SER A 45 1.63 23.08 -13.38
CA SER A 45 2.29 24.39 -13.47
C SER A 45 3.61 24.22 -12.74
N GLY A 46 4.78 24.49 -13.27
CA GLY A 46 5.20 25.13 -14.50
C GLY A 46 6.68 25.47 -14.30
N GLU A 47 7.40 25.54 -15.42
CA GLU A 47 8.74 26.10 -15.59
C GLU A 47 10.00 25.31 -15.18
N VAL A 48 10.81 25.13 -16.22
CA VAL A 48 12.16 24.58 -16.29
C VAL A 48 13.15 25.73 -16.11
N SER A 49 14.22 25.51 -15.34
CA SER A 49 15.61 25.91 -15.60
C SER A 49 16.34 26.27 -14.32
N HIS A 50 17.43 25.56 -14.00
CA HIS A 50 18.79 26.10 -14.07
C HIS A 50 19.77 25.04 -13.56
N VAL A 51 20.73 24.67 -14.41
CA VAL A 51 21.99 24.03 -14.02
C VAL A 51 22.83 25.03 -13.22
N GLN A 52 23.22 24.72 -11.98
CA GLN A 52 24.45 25.30 -11.41
C GLN A 52 25.00 24.52 -10.20
N GLN A 53 26.12 23.84 -10.46
CA GLN A 53 27.36 23.78 -9.68
C GLN A 53 27.41 23.24 -8.23
N HIS A 54 28.19 22.16 -8.11
CA HIS A 54 29.32 21.99 -7.18
C HIS A 54 29.28 22.69 -5.82
N GLN A 55 29.05 21.90 -4.76
CA GLN A 55 29.82 22.01 -3.52
C GLN A 55 30.15 20.63 -2.94
N ARG A 56 31.40 20.21 -3.14
CA ARG A 56 32.04 19.09 -2.42
C ARG A 56 32.30 19.56 -0.98
N SER A 57 31.42 19.22 -0.04
CA SER A 57 31.62 19.54 1.39
C SER A 57 31.68 18.27 2.25
N LYS A 58 32.93 17.95 2.58
CA LYS A 58 33.52 17.22 3.71
C LYS A 58 32.68 16.27 4.57
N ARG A 59 33.30 15.10 4.80
CA ARG A 59 33.04 14.13 5.88
C ARG A 59 32.61 14.81 7.17
N GLY A 60 31.31 14.69 7.46
CA GLY A 60 30.76 14.70 8.80
C GLY A 60 30.05 13.37 9.00
N LYS A 61 30.58 12.56 9.90
CA LYS A 61 30.05 11.27 10.37
C LYS A 61 28.62 11.44 10.87
N LYS A 62 27.63 11.39 9.97
CA LYS A 62 26.23 11.27 10.33
C LYS A 62 25.92 9.78 10.20
N ILE A 63 25.93 9.08 11.33
CA ILE A 63 25.25 7.80 11.46
C ILE A 63 23.84 8.11 11.00
N ARG A 64 23.55 7.74 9.74
CA ARG A 64 22.17 7.61 9.31
C ARG A 64 21.72 6.46 10.15
N ASP A 65 20.91 6.78 11.16
CA ASP A 65 20.12 5.82 11.88
C ASP A 65 19.75 4.74 10.88
N ILE A 66 20.15 3.49 11.15
CA ILE A 66 19.48 2.35 10.55
C ILE A 66 18.08 2.43 11.15
N ALA A 67 17.28 3.35 10.60
CA ALA A 67 15.85 3.35 10.75
C ALA A 67 15.49 1.96 10.28
N SER A 68 14.97 1.18 11.22
CA SER A 68 14.37 -0.12 10.96
C SER A 68 13.21 0.14 10.01
N ASP A 69 13.51 0.27 8.73
CA ASP A 69 12.53 0.54 7.69
C ASP A 69 11.74 -0.76 7.53
N CYS A 70 10.70 -0.88 8.35
CA CYS A 70 9.78 -2.00 8.23
C CYS A 70 9.17 -1.92 6.83
N GLN A 71 9.41 -2.94 6.01
CA GLN A 71 8.98 -2.92 4.62
C GLN A 71 7.44 -2.91 4.53
N GLY A 72 6.92 -2.12 3.60
CA GLY A 72 5.48 -2.05 3.32
C GLY A 72 4.72 -1.11 4.24
N LYS A 73 3.40 -1.27 4.30
CA LYS A 73 2.52 -0.43 5.13
C LYS A 73 2.73 -0.78 6.60
N SER A 74 2.80 0.25 7.45
CA SER A 74 3.13 0.10 8.88
C SER A 74 2.02 0.45 9.86
N SER A 75 0.90 0.99 9.36
CA SER A 75 -0.24 1.41 10.18
C SER A 75 -1.54 1.26 9.41
N TRP A 76 -2.63 0.94 10.11
CA TRP A 76 -3.94 0.71 9.51
C TRP A 76 -5.07 1.45 10.25
N PRO A 77 -5.12 2.79 10.14
CA PRO A 77 -6.17 3.57 10.80
C PRO A 77 -7.58 3.20 10.32
N GLU A 78 -7.72 2.68 9.09
CA GLU A 78 -9.01 2.27 8.52
C GLU A 78 -9.63 1.05 9.20
N LEU A 79 -8.85 0.29 9.98
CA LEU A 79 -9.31 -0.92 10.65
C LEU A 79 -9.85 -0.66 12.06
N LEU A 80 -9.77 0.57 12.55
CA LEU A 80 -10.34 0.95 13.84
C LEU A 80 -11.87 0.79 13.79
N GLY A 81 -12.44 0.02 14.71
CA GLY A 81 -13.86 -0.34 14.70
C GLY A 81 -14.25 -1.46 13.72
N ALA A 82 -13.29 -2.02 12.96
CA ALA A 82 -13.54 -3.19 12.12
C ALA A 82 -13.58 -4.48 12.96
N GLN A 83 -14.13 -5.54 12.38
CA GLN A 83 -14.08 -6.87 13.01
C GLN A 83 -12.67 -7.45 12.93
N ALA A 84 -12.22 -8.14 13.98
CA ALA A 84 -10.88 -8.72 14.09
C ALA A 84 -10.47 -9.54 12.85
N ARG A 85 -11.39 -10.38 12.35
CA ARG A 85 -11.14 -11.20 11.15
C ARG A 85 -10.87 -10.36 9.90
N VAL A 86 -11.59 -9.24 9.75
CA VAL A 86 -11.46 -8.35 8.60
C VAL A 86 -10.12 -7.61 8.70
N ALA A 87 -9.77 -7.19 9.91
CA ALA A 87 -8.50 -6.53 10.17
C ALA A 87 -7.30 -7.42 9.83
N VAL A 88 -7.31 -8.67 10.32
CA VAL A 88 -6.25 -9.67 10.03
C VAL A 88 -6.06 -9.87 8.53
N VAL A 89 -7.15 -10.21 7.82
CA VAL A 89 -7.08 -10.45 6.37
C VAL A 89 -6.59 -9.21 5.63
N THR A 90 -7.04 -8.02 6.03
CA THR A 90 -6.64 -6.77 5.39
C THR A 90 -5.16 -6.48 5.61
N ILE A 91 -4.63 -6.71 6.81
CA ILE A 91 -3.22 -6.49 7.13
C ILE A 91 -2.34 -7.45 6.34
N GLU A 92 -2.65 -8.75 6.35
CA GLU A 92 -1.89 -9.77 5.62
C GLU A 92 -1.93 -9.53 4.10
N THR A 93 -3.06 -9.03 3.59
CA THR A 93 -3.20 -8.66 2.17
C THR A 93 -2.38 -7.42 1.81
N GLN A 94 -2.39 -6.39 2.68
CA GLN A 94 -1.68 -5.12 2.41
C GLN A 94 -0.17 -5.21 2.70
N ASN A 95 0.23 -6.06 3.64
CA ASN A 95 1.62 -6.30 3.99
C ASN A 95 1.82 -7.79 4.33
N PRO A 96 2.30 -8.60 3.36
CA PRO A 96 2.55 -10.03 3.59
C PRO A 96 3.82 -10.30 4.42
N TYR A 97 4.60 -9.26 4.76
CA TYR A 97 5.83 -9.39 5.54
C TYR A 97 5.59 -9.33 7.06
N VAL A 98 4.34 -9.14 7.49
CA VAL A 98 3.96 -9.04 8.90
C VAL A 98 3.05 -10.18 9.34
N ASP A 99 3.27 -10.63 10.56
CA ASP A 99 2.43 -11.59 11.29
C ASP A 99 1.39 -10.83 12.13
N THR A 100 0.14 -11.26 12.05
CA THR A 100 -0.96 -10.62 12.77
C THR A 100 -1.24 -11.36 14.08
N GLN A 101 -1.13 -10.63 15.20
CA GLN A 101 -1.47 -11.16 16.52
C GLN A 101 -2.70 -10.45 17.06
N VAL A 102 -3.78 -11.20 17.22
CA VAL A 102 -5.00 -10.72 17.84
C VAL A 102 -4.85 -10.78 19.35
N VAL A 103 -4.99 -9.64 20.01
CA VAL A 103 -4.79 -9.49 21.46
C VAL A 103 -6.03 -8.85 22.05
N LEU A 104 -6.55 -9.44 23.13
CA LEU A 104 -7.66 -8.83 23.87
C LEU A 104 -7.16 -7.60 24.62
N GLU A 105 -7.93 -6.52 24.60
CA GLU A 105 -7.61 -5.31 25.35
C GLU A 105 -7.39 -5.61 26.84
N GLY A 106 -6.30 -5.06 27.40
CA GLY A 106 -5.88 -5.31 28.79
C GLY A 106 -4.96 -6.53 28.97
N THR A 107 -4.71 -7.33 27.93
CA THR A 107 -3.75 -8.44 28.01
C THR A 107 -2.31 -7.89 28.12
N PRO A 108 -1.52 -8.31 29.13
CA PRO A 108 -0.12 -7.92 29.23
C PRO A 108 0.66 -8.58 28.08
N VAL A 109 1.29 -7.76 27.23
CA VAL A 109 2.16 -8.21 26.15
C VAL A 109 3.58 -7.69 26.35
N THR A 110 4.56 -8.40 25.80
CA THR A 110 5.95 -7.96 25.85
C THR A 110 6.15 -6.69 25.02
N LYS A 111 7.03 -5.78 25.46
CA LYS A 111 7.24 -4.48 24.79
C LYS A 111 8.34 -4.53 23.72
N ASP A 112 8.71 -5.72 23.26
CA ASP A 112 9.66 -5.88 22.17
C ASP A 112 9.08 -5.23 20.91
N PHE A 113 9.91 -4.54 20.13
CA PHE A 113 9.52 -3.96 18.85
C PHE A 113 9.97 -4.89 17.72
N SER A 114 9.03 -5.33 16.87
CA SER A 114 9.32 -6.18 15.71
C SER A 114 8.64 -5.63 14.46
N CYS A 115 9.44 -5.42 13.41
CA CYS A 115 8.94 -5.01 12.09
C CYS A 115 8.02 -6.05 11.44
N SER A 116 8.10 -7.32 11.87
CA SER A 116 7.35 -8.43 11.30
C SER A 116 6.10 -8.76 12.11
N ARG A 117 5.68 -7.92 13.07
CA ARG A 117 4.50 -8.18 13.90
C ARG A 117 3.57 -6.99 13.93
N VAL A 118 2.28 -7.25 13.75
CA VAL A 118 1.20 -6.28 13.97
C VAL A 118 0.28 -6.81 15.06
N ARG A 119 0.04 -5.99 16.08
CA ARG A 119 -0.91 -6.32 17.15
C ARG A 119 -2.27 -5.71 16.87
N VAL A 120 -3.27 -6.57 16.74
CA VAL A 120 -4.67 -6.20 16.55
C VAL A 120 -5.36 -6.27 17.91
N TRP A 121 -5.54 -5.11 18.53
CA TRP A 121 -6.21 -4.99 19.83
C TRP A 121 -7.71 -5.04 19.67
N ILE A 122 -8.36 -5.97 20.36
CA ILE A 122 -9.80 -6.20 20.25
C ILE A 122 -10.51 -6.15 21.60
N ASP A 123 -11.78 -5.79 21.58
CA ASP A 123 -12.68 -5.92 22.73
C ASP A 123 -13.29 -7.34 22.84
N GLN A 124 -14.18 -7.52 23.82
CA GLN A 124 -14.95 -8.76 24.00
C GLN A 124 -15.90 -9.07 22.83
N ASN A 125 -16.27 -8.06 22.05
CA ASN A 125 -17.11 -8.14 20.86
C ASN A 125 -16.29 -8.44 19.58
N ARG A 126 -14.98 -8.67 19.71
CA ARG A 126 -14.03 -8.88 18.61
C ARG A 126 -13.95 -7.70 17.64
N ILE A 127 -14.18 -6.49 18.14
CA ILE A 127 -14.03 -5.24 17.41
C ILE A 127 -12.67 -4.64 17.75
N VAL A 128 -11.99 -4.14 16.72
CA VAL A 128 -10.69 -3.50 16.86
C VAL A 128 -10.85 -2.18 17.61
N THR A 129 -10.25 -2.08 18.80
CA THR A 129 -10.32 -0.90 19.67
C THR A 129 -9.18 0.08 19.47
N ARG A 130 -8.07 -0.37 18.84
CA ARG A 130 -6.89 0.47 18.58
C ARG A 130 -6.41 0.31 17.16
N VAL A 131 -5.83 1.38 16.63
CA VAL A 131 -5.20 1.36 15.30
C VAL A 131 -4.08 0.32 15.30
N PRO A 132 -4.15 -0.71 14.44
CA PRO A 132 -3.06 -1.66 14.29
C PRO A 132 -1.83 -0.96 13.72
N VAL A 133 -0.71 -1.19 14.37
CA VAL A 133 0.61 -0.68 13.96
C VAL A 133 1.64 -1.79 14.09
N ILE A 134 2.68 -1.71 13.27
CA ILE A 134 3.84 -2.60 13.39
C ILE A 134 4.55 -2.32 14.73
N GLY A 135 4.84 -3.38 15.49
CA GLY A 135 5.38 -3.26 16.85
C GLY A 135 5.41 -4.55 17.66
#